data_AF-A0A2D9RDF2-F1
#
_entry.id   AF-A0A2D9RDF2-F1
#
_cell.length_a   1.000
_cell.length_b   1.000
_cell.length_c   1.000
_cell.angle_alpha   90.00
_cell.angle_beta   90.00
_cell.angle_gamma   90.00
#
_symmetry.space_group_name_H-M   'P 1'
#
loop_
_entity.id
_entity.type
_entity.pdbx_description
1 polymer ?
#
loop_
_entity_poly.entity_id
_entity_poly.type
_entity_poly.pdbx_seq_one_letter_code
_entity_poly.pdbx_strand_id
1 'polypeptide(L)'
;MSHLQAKTVIAGVIMSLMTFPAGAASNLDVAQAGLCSAAMKIKRDEMPPGVRDALEYSKAADWFYRVGTEDNSEAFWEIEGDHKKALLDAKNNGSAKFTKAVDGCLTYYKTSSGE
;
A
#
# COMPACT_ATOMS: atom_id res chain seq x y z
N MET A 1 3.76 41.25 -23.09
CA MET A 1 4.65 41.12 -21.90
C MET A 1 3.84 40.39 -20.84
N SER A 2 3.87 39.05 -20.84
CA SER A 2 4.76 38.20 -20.03
C SER A 2 4.43 38.29 -18.53
N HIS A 3 4.19 37.24 -17.75
CA HIS A 3 3.90 35.82 -17.92
C HIS A 3 3.34 35.43 -16.53
N LEU A 4 2.19 34.74 -16.46
CA LEU A 4 1.73 34.12 -15.21
C LEU A 4 2.78 33.11 -14.76
N GLN A 5 3.42 33.33 -13.61
CA GLN A 5 4.26 32.32 -12.99
C GLN A 5 3.37 31.25 -12.35
N ALA A 6 3.06 30.20 -13.12
CA ALA A 6 2.62 28.94 -12.58
C ALA A 6 3.76 28.34 -11.76
N LYS A 7 3.70 28.49 -10.44
CA LYS A 7 4.52 27.71 -9.50
C LYS A 7 3.99 26.28 -9.51
N THR A 8 4.50 25.46 -10.43
CA THR A 8 4.37 24.01 -10.38
C THR A 8 5.16 23.51 -9.17
N VAL A 9 4.47 23.32 -8.04
CA VAL A 9 5.03 22.56 -6.92
C VAL A 9 4.92 21.09 -7.30
N ILE A 10 6.01 20.59 -7.90
CA ILE A 10 6.21 19.15 -8.07
C ILE A 10 6.49 18.63 -6.66
N ALA A 11 5.44 18.15 -5.99
CA ALA A 11 5.58 17.34 -4.78
C ALA A 11 6.26 16.04 -5.20
N GLY A 12 7.59 16.03 -5.14
CA GLY A 12 8.40 14.85 -5.35
C GLY A 12 8.09 13.85 -4.26
N VAL A 13 7.20 12.91 -4.53
CA VAL A 13 7.12 11.67 -3.76
C VAL A 13 8.44 10.97 -3.99
N ILE A 14 9.35 11.10 -3.02
CA ILE A 14 10.56 10.29 -2.93
C ILE A 14 10.07 8.86 -2.77
N MET A 15 9.90 8.17 -3.91
CA MET A 15 9.65 6.74 -3.94
C MET A 15 10.96 6.06 -3.63
N SER A 16 11.24 5.95 -2.34
CA SER A 16 12.12 4.93 -1.81
C SER A 16 11.66 3.60 -2.40
N LEU A 17 12.48 3.00 -3.26
CA LEU A 17 12.33 1.60 -3.61
C LEU A 17 12.46 0.81 -2.30
N MET A 18 11.34 0.52 -1.65
CA MET A 18 11.31 -0.36 -0.49
C MET A 18 11.64 -1.76 -0.99
N THR A 19 12.92 -2.09 -0.96
CA THR A 19 13.39 -3.46 -0.97
C THR A 19 13.03 -4.03 0.40
N PHE A 20 11.94 -4.77 0.48
CA PHE A 20 11.59 -5.49 1.70
C PHE A 20 12.69 -6.53 1.94
N PRO A 21 13.48 -6.44 3.04
CA PRO A 21 14.39 -7.52 3.38
C PRO A 21 13.54 -8.76 3.68
N ALA A 22 13.85 -9.85 2.99
CA ALA A 22 13.32 -11.18 3.30
C ALA A 22 13.96 -11.65 4.62
N GLY A 23 13.54 -11.06 5.72
CA GLY A 23 14.06 -11.30 7.06
C GLY A 23 13.11 -10.65 8.05
N ALA A 24 12.41 -11.47 8.80
CA ALA A 24 11.50 -11.05 9.85
C ALA A 24 12.16 -10.02 10.79
N ALA A 25 11.59 -8.82 10.81
CA ALA A 25 11.67 -7.81 11.87
C ALA A 25 10.41 -6.96 11.65
N SER A 26 9.44 -6.92 12.55
CA SER A 26 9.67 -6.65 13.97
C SER A 26 8.87 -5.44 14.44
N ASN A 27 8.34 -4.64 13.52
CA ASN A 27 7.45 -3.50 13.75
C ASN A 27 7.19 -2.82 12.40
N LEU A 28 6.07 -3.17 11.76
CA LEU A 28 5.58 -2.48 10.56
C LEU A 28 5.11 -1.09 11.01
N ASP A 29 5.68 -0.01 10.46
CA ASP A 29 5.23 1.34 10.80
C ASP A 29 3.87 1.68 10.15
N VAL A 30 3.20 2.72 10.67
CA VAL A 30 1.90 3.18 10.14
C VAL A 30 1.89 3.42 8.63
N ALA A 31 3.00 3.88 8.03
CA ALA A 31 3.05 4.18 6.61
C ALA A 31 3.16 2.90 5.77
N GLN A 32 3.98 1.95 6.20
CA GLN A 32 4.08 0.62 5.62
C GLN A 32 2.75 -0.15 5.75
N ALA A 33 2.09 -0.05 6.90
CA ALA A 33 0.76 -0.60 7.14
C ALA A 33 -0.27 0.00 6.16
N GLY A 34 -0.27 1.32 6.01
CA GLY A 34 -1.15 2.03 5.06
C GLY A 34 -0.90 1.61 3.61
N LEU A 35 0.36 1.51 3.19
CA LEU A 35 0.74 1.05 1.85
C LEU A 35 0.22 -0.37 1.59
N CYS A 36 0.49 -1.29 2.52
CA CYS A 36 0.14 -2.69 2.35
C CYS A 36 -1.36 -2.94 2.44
N SER A 37 -2.06 -2.29 3.38
CA SER A 37 -3.53 -2.33 3.44
C SER A 37 -4.15 -1.84 2.13
N ALA A 38 -3.70 -0.69 1.62
CA ALA A 38 -4.18 -0.16 0.35
C ALA A 38 -3.92 -1.11 -0.84
N ALA A 39 -2.70 -1.66 -0.95
CA ALA A 39 -2.34 -2.58 -2.03
C ALA A 39 -3.22 -3.85 -2.02
N MET A 40 -3.42 -4.46 -0.84
CA MET A 40 -4.25 -5.64 -0.67
C MET A 40 -5.73 -5.35 -0.96
N LYS A 41 -6.27 -4.21 -0.51
CA LYS A 41 -7.66 -3.78 -0.81
C LYS A 41 -7.86 -3.60 -2.31
N ILE A 42 -6.96 -2.90 -3.00
CA ILE A 42 -7.06 -2.72 -4.46
C ILE A 42 -6.98 -4.07 -5.16
N LYS A 43 -6.08 -4.96 -4.74
CA LYS A 43 -5.93 -6.28 -5.36
C LYS A 43 -7.15 -7.17 -5.16
N ARG A 44 -7.72 -7.17 -3.95
CA ARG A 44 -8.99 -7.82 -3.64
C ARG A 44 -10.11 -7.31 -4.56
N ASP A 45 -10.20 -6.00 -4.75
CA ASP A 45 -11.27 -5.37 -5.54
C ASP A 45 -11.18 -5.69 -7.05
N GLU A 46 -10.05 -6.21 -7.54
CA GLU A 46 -9.91 -6.74 -8.91
C GLU A 46 -10.58 -8.11 -9.09
N MET A 47 -10.85 -8.80 -8.00
CA MET A 47 -11.26 -10.20 -8.03
C MET A 47 -12.77 -10.32 -7.80
N PRO A 48 -13.45 -11.28 -8.46
CA PRO A 48 -14.83 -11.57 -8.15
C PRO A 48 -15.00 -11.92 -6.65
N PRO A 49 -16.07 -11.46 -6.00
CA PRO A 49 -16.35 -11.83 -4.61
C PRO A 49 -16.39 -13.36 -4.42
N GLY A 50 -15.82 -13.85 -3.33
CA GLY A 50 -15.89 -15.26 -2.94
C GLY A 50 -14.82 -16.18 -3.55
N VAL A 51 -13.92 -15.67 -4.40
CA VAL A 51 -12.75 -16.48 -4.83
C VAL A 51 -11.70 -16.52 -3.72
N ARG A 52 -11.02 -17.67 -3.59
CA ARG A 52 -10.02 -17.91 -2.52
C ARG A 52 -8.98 -16.80 -2.42
N ASP A 53 -8.45 -16.38 -3.55
CA ASP A 53 -7.40 -15.37 -3.58
C ASP A 53 -7.94 -14.00 -3.10
N ALA A 54 -9.19 -13.63 -3.43
CA ALA A 54 -9.83 -12.43 -2.90
C ALA A 54 -9.98 -12.48 -1.38
N LEU A 55 -10.30 -13.67 -0.82
CA LEU A 55 -10.37 -13.87 0.62
C LEU A 55 -8.99 -13.71 1.26
N GLU A 56 -7.93 -14.22 0.63
CA GLU A 56 -6.55 -14.07 1.08
C GLU A 56 -6.13 -12.59 1.10
N TYR A 57 -6.39 -11.83 0.03
CA TYR A 57 -6.14 -10.38 0.02
C TYR A 57 -6.99 -9.63 1.04
N SER A 58 -8.22 -10.06 1.30
CA SER A 58 -9.06 -9.45 2.34
C SER A 58 -8.44 -9.64 3.72
N LYS A 59 -8.03 -10.86 4.06
CA LYS A 59 -7.38 -11.14 5.35
C LYS A 59 -6.09 -10.35 5.52
N ALA A 60 -5.27 -10.29 4.47
CA ALA A 60 -4.04 -9.51 4.48
C ALA A 60 -4.33 -8.02 4.72
N ALA A 61 -5.30 -7.46 3.99
CA ALA A 61 -5.72 -6.07 4.17
C ALA A 61 -6.18 -5.78 5.62
N ASP A 62 -7.03 -6.64 6.18
CA ASP A 62 -7.55 -6.47 7.54
C ASP A 62 -6.45 -6.58 8.60
N TRP A 63 -5.46 -7.44 8.38
CA TRP A 63 -4.29 -7.55 9.25
C TRP A 63 -3.46 -6.26 9.24
N PHE A 64 -3.11 -5.73 8.06
CA PHE A 64 -2.36 -4.48 7.93
C PHE A 64 -3.12 -3.28 8.48
N TYR A 65 -4.43 -3.22 8.26
CA TYR A 65 -5.30 -2.20 8.82
C TYR A 65 -5.25 -2.18 10.35
N ARG A 66 -5.38 -3.36 10.99
CA ARG A 66 -5.29 -3.47 12.45
C ARG A 66 -3.93 -3.01 12.95
N VAL A 67 -2.83 -3.51 12.36
CA VAL A 67 -1.47 -3.13 12.75
C VAL A 67 -1.25 -1.61 12.66
N GLY A 68 -1.67 -0.99 11.56
CA GLY A 68 -1.48 0.45 11.37
C GLY A 68 -2.35 1.32 12.27
N THR A 69 -3.59 0.88 12.55
CA THR A 69 -4.50 1.63 13.44
C THR A 69 -4.16 1.48 14.92
N GLU A 70 -3.57 0.36 15.32
CA GLU A 70 -2.99 0.16 16.65
C GLU A 70 -1.75 1.05 16.88
N ASP A 71 -0.94 1.29 15.84
CA ASP A 71 0.23 2.18 15.90
C ASP A 71 -0.18 3.67 15.93
N ASN A 72 -0.94 4.12 14.94
CA ASN A 72 -1.47 5.49 14.89
C ASN A 72 -2.68 5.59 13.95
N SER A 73 -3.89 5.44 14.49
CA SER A 73 -5.12 5.47 13.70
C SER A 73 -5.31 6.75 12.88
N GLU A 74 -5.04 7.94 13.41
CA GLU A 74 -5.26 9.21 12.70
C GLU A 74 -4.37 9.31 11.47
N ALA A 75 -3.07 9.08 11.64
CA ALA A 75 -2.11 9.08 10.53
C ALA A 75 -2.40 7.95 9.54
N PHE A 76 -2.84 6.78 10.02
CA PHE A 76 -3.10 5.61 9.19
C PHE A 76 -4.11 5.90 8.07
N TRP A 77 -5.26 6.52 8.39
CA TRP A 77 -6.32 6.73 7.41
C TRP A 77 -5.89 7.67 6.29
N GLU A 78 -5.16 8.74 6.63
CA GLU A 78 -4.61 9.67 5.65
C GLU A 78 -3.59 8.97 4.76
N ILE A 79 -2.63 8.27 5.37
CA ILE A 79 -1.55 7.58 4.63
C ILE A 79 -2.10 6.44 3.76
N GLU A 80 -3.04 5.64 4.26
CA GLU A 80 -3.70 4.60 3.47
C GLU A 80 -4.42 5.20 2.25
N GLY A 81 -5.14 6.33 2.45
CA GLY A 81 -5.82 7.04 1.38
C GLY A 81 -4.87 7.52 0.28
N ASP A 82 -3.75 8.13 0.69
CA ASP A 82 -2.71 8.62 -0.22
C ASP A 82 -2.04 7.48 -0.99
N HIS A 83 -1.69 6.39 -0.29
CA HIS A 83 -1.14 5.21 -0.94
C HIS A 83 -2.14 4.57 -1.90
N LYS A 84 -3.42 4.47 -1.53
CA LYS A 84 -4.47 3.96 -2.42
C LYS A 84 -4.53 4.76 -3.72
N LYS A 85 -4.49 6.09 -3.64
CA LYS A 85 -4.48 6.97 -4.82
C LYS A 85 -3.24 6.74 -5.68
N ALA A 86 -2.05 6.71 -5.08
CA ALA A 86 -0.79 6.52 -5.80
C ALA A 86 -0.69 5.12 -6.46
N LEU A 87 -1.19 4.09 -5.79
CA LEU A 87 -1.20 2.72 -6.31
C LEU A 87 -2.21 2.55 -7.45
N LEU A 88 -3.39 3.19 -7.37
CA LEU A 88 -4.35 3.20 -8.48
C LEU A 88 -3.78 3.92 -9.71
N ASP A 89 -3.10 5.05 -9.53
CA ASP A 89 -2.40 5.72 -10.64
C ASP A 89 -1.34 4.80 -11.27
N ALA A 90 -0.49 4.18 -10.44
CA ALA A 90 0.51 3.22 -10.89
C ALA A 90 -0.09 2.01 -11.62
N LYS A 91 -1.22 1.49 -11.15
CA LYS A 91 -1.94 0.41 -11.82
C LYS A 91 -2.47 0.87 -13.19
N ASN A 92 -3.13 2.01 -13.24
CA ASN A 92 -3.77 2.53 -14.45
C ASN A 92 -2.76 2.92 -15.54
N ASN A 93 -1.55 3.31 -15.16
CA ASN A 93 -0.47 3.62 -16.10
C ASN A 93 0.43 2.42 -16.44
N GLY A 94 0.09 1.21 -15.99
CA GLY A 94 0.86 -0.02 -16.27
C GLY A 94 2.20 -0.11 -15.55
N SER A 95 2.44 0.73 -14.54
CA SER A 95 3.66 0.69 -13.73
C SER A 95 3.70 -0.56 -12.85
N ALA A 96 4.86 -1.21 -12.83
CA ALA A 96 5.12 -2.37 -11.98
C ALA A 96 5.08 -2.06 -10.47
N LYS A 97 4.96 -0.79 -10.07
CA LYS A 97 4.91 -0.37 -8.65
C LYS A 97 3.73 -1.03 -7.92
N PHE A 98 2.55 -1.09 -8.55
CA PHE A 98 1.39 -1.72 -7.92
C PHE A 98 1.63 -3.23 -7.70
N THR A 99 2.03 -3.96 -8.73
CA THR A 99 2.29 -5.40 -8.63
C THR A 99 3.38 -5.71 -7.60
N LYS A 100 4.47 -4.95 -7.59
CA LYS A 100 5.55 -5.13 -6.59
C LYS A 100 5.06 -4.87 -5.16
N ALA A 101 4.22 -3.87 -4.95
CA ALA A 101 3.63 -3.61 -3.63
C ALA A 101 2.72 -4.77 -3.20
N VAL A 102 1.89 -5.28 -4.11
CA VAL A 102 1.04 -6.45 -3.84
C VAL A 102 1.87 -7.67 -3.45
N ASP A 103 2.86 -8.04 -4.27
CA ASP A 103 3.66 -9.24 -4.03
C ASP A 103 4.48 -9.14 -2.73
N GLY A 104 5.09 -7.96 -2.48
CA GLY A 104 5.86 -7.70 -1.28
C GLY A 104 5.01 -7.75 -0.01
N CYS A 105 3.86 -7.07 -0.02
CA CYS A 105 2.96 -7.05 1.13
C CYS A 105 2.29 -8.41 1.38
N LEU A 106 1.92 -9.15 0.33
CA LEU A 106 1.38 -10.50 0.50
C LEU A 106 2.43 -11.46 1.09
N THR A 107 3.67 -11.38 0.60
CA THR A 107 4.79 -12.17 1.14
C THR A 107 5.01 -11.82 2.61
N TYR A 108 5.06 -10.53 2.94
CA TYR A 108 5.23 -10.06 4.31
C TYR A 108 4.11 -10.56 5.23
N TYR A 109 2.86 -10.48 4.79
CA TYR A 109 1.72 -10.98 5.56
C TYR A 109 1.88 -12.48 5.84
N LYS A 110 2.15 -13.31 4.82
CA LYS A 110 2.35 -14.76 4.98
C LYS A 110 3.48 -15.13 5.93
N THR A 111 4.54 -14.33 5.98
CA THR A 111 5.67 -14.61 6.87
C THR A 111 5.50 -14.08 8.28
N SER A 112 4.60 -13.12 8.49
CA SER A 112 4.56 -12.32 9.73
C SER A 112 3.24 -12.43 10.49
N SER A 113 2.13 -12.79 9.83
CA SER A 113 0.82 -12.90 10.48
C SER A 113 0.63 -14.20 11.27
N GLY A 114 1.44 -15.22 10.98
CA GLY A 114 1.31 -16.56 11.54
C GLY A 114 0.24 -17.44 10.87
N GLU A 115 -0.32 -16.99 9.73
CA GLU A 115 -1.23 -17.76 8.85
C GLU A 115 -0.51 -18.52 7.74
#